data_AF-A0A286E244-F1
#
_entry.id   AF-A0A286E244-F1
#
_cell.length_a   1.000
_cell.length_b   1.000
_cell.length_c   1.000
_cell.angle_alpha   90.00
_cell.angle_beta   90.00
_cell.angle_gamma   90.00
#
_symmetry.space_group_name_H-M   'P 1'
#
loop_
_entity.id
_entity.type
_entity.pdbx_description
1 polymer ?
#
loop_
_entity_poly.entity_id
_entity_poly.type
_entity_poly.pdbx_seq_one_letter_code
_entity_poly.pdbx_strand_id
1 'polypeptide(L)'
;MLLSLDKHWQKPLPYFLTLSTLAVATPLAFAPYYYFWLMPFLFGGLIVLTEIKPHRRISSAYWFGLVGYTTQFWWIHTALHDVSGLPNQYAIPLTFLLPAFLALFPAIAFWLYGKNHLPRPLAVGVLLPALWTLTEFARERVFTGFGWGALGYSQIADYSPLAAFAPIGGIHLVTFATAVFSCWLVLVIRNRSLIQRVIFAMLMCFLWDKAADWRAINYTEKESNQPVSVALLQGNIPQSLKFQEENLLPTYQRYFDQLSSTKAQIVVLPETAFPQFLQHTDKAIVARFAEQAKKNGNALAVGIPAFTADGKGYLNAMINLTNFNPEQPETMQVYAKNHLVPFGEFKPLAQLTEPLYEKMNLPLTDFKRGGLGQEPFNMNGLQVAFNICYEDGFGDELIDSAKKSSLLANASNMAWYGKSNAMWQQLQQSQARALELGRYMIRATNTGASAIISPQGRVLKFSQPNVATVLEGEVYGMYGQTPYMRLGHSWVVIYSLLFLAVILFCYPAKTLAKWGAKHKRKASTSPVVQPENAAVPVAQQAVQQPAPMPASEPIVVPNAAESKQRLHDVIEADKEILANSHTETSESPESPPLDKATPPQQAGKNPTRKRNNKRKKGGKKRR
;
A
#
# COMPACT_ATOMS: atom_id res chain seq x y z
N MET A 1 29.56 3.39 -21.57
CA MET A 1 28.75 2.41 -20.80
C MET A 1 27.33 2.23 -21.36
N LEU A 2 26.44 3.24 -21.34
CA LEU A 2 25.04 3.09 -21.82
C LEU A 2 24.90 2.60 -23.27
N LEU A 3 25.71 3.12 -24.22
CA LEU A 3 25.71 2.64 -25.61
C LEU A 3 26.12 1.16 -25.77
N SER A 4 26.92 0.63 -24.84
CA SER A 4 27.30 -0.79 -24.82
C SER A 4 26.16 -1.66 -24.30
N LEU A 5 25.40 -1.16 -23.32
CA LEU A 5 24.22 -1.83 -22.78
C LEU A 5 23.08 -1.85 -23.80
N ASP A 6 22.90 -0.78 -24.58
CA ASP A 6 21.92 -0.75 -25.67
C ASP A 6 22.16 -1.89 -26.67
N LYS A 7 23.41 -2.08 -27.12
CA LYS A 7 23.78 -3.19 -28.01
C LYS A 7 23.49 -4.57 -27.38
N HIS A 8 23.67 -4.69 -26.07
CA HIS A 8 23.34 -5.91 -25.34
C HIS A 8 21.83 -6.18 -25.35
N TRP A 9 21.01 -5.19 -25.00
CA TRP A 9 19.54 -5.29 -24.98
C TRP A 9 18.88 -5.33 -26.37
N GLN A 10 19.62 -5.07 -27.45
CA GLN A 10 19.13 -5.40 -28.79
C GLN A 10 18.96 -6.92 -28.99
N LYS A 11 19.71 -7.76 -28.29
CA LYS A 11 19.52 -9.22 -28.33
C LYS A 11 18.22 -9.62 -27.58
N PRO A 12 17.42 -10.57 -28.09
CA PRO A 12 16.14 -10.94 -27.46
C PRO A 12 16.25 -11.46 -26.03
N LEU A 13 17.20 -12.36 -25.76
CA LEU A 13 17.37 -12.99 -24.45
C LEU A 13 17.67 -11.98 -23.31
N PRO A 14 18.73 -11.15 -23.39
CA PRO A 14 19.01 -10.20 -22.31
C PRO A 14 17.93 -9.13 -22.16
N TYR A 15 17.24 -8.77 -23.25
CA TYR A 15 16.11 -7.85 -23.20
C TYR A 15 14.99 -8.36 -22.28
N PHE A 16 14.51 -9.58 -22.54
CA PHE A 16 13.41 -10.15 -21.76
C PHE A 16 13.85 -10.58 -20.37
N LEU A 17 15.11 -10.98 -20.18
CA LEU A 17 15.65 -11.25 -18.86
C LEU A 17 15.62 -9.98 -18.01
N THR A 18 16.17 -8.87 -18.50
CA THR A 18 16.13 -7.58 -17.78
C THR A 18 14.69 -7.11 -17.55
N LEU A 19 13.82 -7.18 -18.57
CA LEU A 19 12.42 -6.80 -18.43
C LEU A 19 11.70 -7.60 -17.32
N SER A 20 11.94 -8.91 -17.28
CA SER A 20 11.35 -9.79 -16.26
C SER A 20 11.93 -9.53 -14.89
N THR A 21 13.24 -9.30 -14.77
CA THR A 21 13.88 -8.94 -13.49
C THR A 21 13.34 -7.63 -12.94
N LEU A 22 13.16 -6.60 -13.77
CA LEU A 22 12.55 -5.34 -13.35
C LEU A 22 11.11 -5.54 -12.86
N ALA A 23 10.34 -6.39 -13.56
CA ALA A 23 8.96 -6.70 -13.19
C ALA A 23 8.87 -7.51 -11.87
N VAL A 24 9.70 -8.53 -11.70
CA VAL A 24 9.76 -9.34 -10.47
C VAL A 24 10.20 -8.51 -9.25
N ALA A 25 10.95 -7.42 -9.47
CA ALA A 25 11.38 -6.53 -8.41
C ALA A 25 10.29 -5.54 -7.96
N THR A 26 9.17 -5.38 -8.68
CA THR A 26 8.14 -4.39 -8.31
C THR A 26 7.56 -4.59 -6.91
N PRO A 27 7.30 -5.81 -6.39
CA PRO A 27 6.76 -6.00 -5.04
C PRO A 27 7.65 -5.42 -3.94
N LEU A 28 8.95 -5.27 -4.17
CA LEU A 28 9.90 -4.69 -3.20
C LEU A 28 9.63 -3.20 -2.92
N ALA A 29 8.95 -2.50 -3.83
CA ALA A 29 8.56 -1.12 -3.60
C ALA A 29 7.25 -0.98 -2.80
N PHE A 30 6.54 -2.08 -2.56
CA PHE A 30 5.31 -2.11 -1.78
C PHE A 30 5.54 -2.72 -0.40
N ALA A 31 4.52 -2.68 0.45
CA ALA A 31 4.53 -3.41 1.70
C ALA A 31 4.71 -4.93 1.47
N PRO A 32 5.45 -5.64 2.34
CA PRO A 32 6.06 -5.18 3.59
C PRO A 32 7.45 -4.51 3.47
N TYR A 33 7.99 -4.37 2.26
CA TYR A 33 9.39 -3.95 2.06
C TYR A 33 9.57 -2.43 2.00
N TYR A 34 8.61 -1.71 1.41
CA TYR A 34 8.58 -0.24 1.34
C TYR A 34 9.83 0.42 0.74
N TYR A 35 10.56 -0.23 -0.19
CA TYR A 35 11.65 0.41 -0.95
C TYR A 35 11.10 1.36 -2.01
N PHE A 36 10.41 2.42 -1.58
CA PHE A 36 9.69 3.38 -2.44
C PHE A 36 10.59 4.02 -3.49
N TRP A 37 11.87 4.24 -3.16
CA TRP A 37 12.88 4.81 -4.04
C TRP A 37 13.22 3.91 -5.23
N LEU A 38 12.95 2.60 -5.14
CA LEU A 38 13.23 1.64 -6.20
C LEU A 38 12.24 1.76 -7.36
N MET A 39 10.96 2.04 -7.08
CA MET A 39 9.91 2.01 -8.09
C MET A 39 10.17 2.93 -9.29
N PRO A 40 10.66 4.17 -9.09
CA PRO A 40 11.06 5.00 -10.21
C PRO A 40 12.09 4.40 -11.17
N PHE A 41 13.05 3.65 -10.65
CA PHE A 41 14.08 3.00 -11.47
C PHE A 41 13.50 1.80 -12.22
N LEU A 42 12.60 1.03 -11.60
CA LEU A 42 11.93 -0.09 -12.24
C LEU A 42 11.05 0.38 -13.41
N PHE A 43 10.23 1.41 -13.17
CA PHE A 43 9.39 2.01 -14.20
C PHE A 43 10.23 2.71 -15.28
N GLY A 44 11.29 3.42 -14.88
CA GLY A 44 12.26 4.00 -15.82
C GLY A 44 12.95 2.95 -16.71
N GLY A 45 13.29 1.79 -16.14
CA GLY A 45 13.87 0.66 -16.86
C GLY A 45 12.93 0.10 -17.94
N LEU A 46 11.64 -0.05 -17.63
CA LEU A 46 10.62 -0.39 -18.62
C LEU A 46 10.63 0.62 -19.78
N ILE A 47 10.60 1.92 -19.47
CA ILE A 47 10.60 2.97 -20.50
C ILE A 47 11.85 2.86 -21.38
N VAL A 48 13.05 2.75 -20.79
CA VAL A 48 14.31 2.59 -21.54
C VAL A 48 14.26 1.38 -22.47
N LEU A 49 13.81 0.22 -21.99
CA LEU A 49 13.70 -0.99 -22.81
C LEU A 49 12.70 -0.80 -23.96
N THR A 50 11.58 -0.10 -23.75
CA THR A 50 10.63 0.19 -24.83
C THR A 50 11.16 1.21 -25.85
N GLU A 51 12.08 2.10 -25.48
CA GLU A 51 12.78 2.99 -26.42
C GLU A 51 13.84 2.25 -27.25
N ILE A 52 14.52 1.25 -26.68
CA ILE A 52 15.49 0.41 -27.40
C ILE A 52 14.80 -0.46 -28.46
N LYS A 53 13.60 -0.98 -28.16
CA LYS A 53 12.77 -1.77 -29.09
C LYS A 53 11.36 -1.18 -29.24
N PRO A 54 11.19 -0.09 -29.99
CA PRO A 54 9.88 0.56 -30.17
C PRO A 54 8.81 -0.36 -30.75
N HIS A 55 9.19 -1.28 -31.66
CA HIS A 55 8.29 -2.27 -32.25
C HIS A 55 7.74 -3.30 -31.25
N ARG A 56 8.38 -3.48 -30.08
CA ARG A 56 7.92 -4.37 -28.99
C ARG A 56 7.33 -3.61 -27.81
N ARG A 57 7.13 -2.30 -27.93
CA ARG A 57 6.70 -1.45 -26.82
C ARG A 57 5.47 -1.99 -26.09
N ILE A 58 4.42 -2.33 -26.85
CA ILE A 58 3.14 -2.80 -26.31
C ILE A 58 3.33 -4.17 -25.63
N SER A 59 3.98 -5.11 -26.31
CA SER A 59 4.23 -6.44 -25.76
C SER A 59 5.17 -6.42 -24.56
N SER A 60 6.07 -5.45 -24.48
CA SER A 60 6.98 -5.27 -23.34
C SER A 60 6.26 -4.67 -22.13
N ALA A 61 5.38 -3.69 -22.34
CA ALA A 61 4.52 -3.16 -21.28
C ALA A 61 3.54 -4.22 -20.77
N TYR A 62 2.95 -5.01 -21.68
CA TYR A 62 2.12 -6.15 -21.33
C TYR A 62 2.90 -7.21 -20.54
N TRP A 63 4.08 -7.61 -21.00
CA TRP A 63 4.91 -8.60 -20.31
C TRP A 63 5.36 -8.12 -18.94
N PHE A 64 5.79 -6.86 -18.82
CA PHE A 64 6.15 -6.26 -17.55
C PHE A 64 4.97 -6.25 -16.58
N GLY A 65 3.79 -5.83 -17.03
CA GLY A 65 2.56 -5.88 -16.24
C GLY A 65 2.21 -7.31 -15.82
N LEU A 66 2.24 -8.25 -16.76
CA LEU A 66 1.90 -9.66 -16.51
C LEU A 66 2.81 -10.26 -15.43
N VAL A 67 4.13 -10.14 -15.60
CA VAL A 67 5.11 -10.66 -14.64
C VAL A 67 4.99 -9.94 -13.30
N GLY A 68 4.91 -8.61 -13.31
CA GLY A 68 4.79 -7.79 -12.09
C GLY A 68 3.54 -8.14 -11.30
N TYR A 69 2.37 -8.11 -11.93
CA TYR A 69 1.10 -8.45 -11.26
C TYR A 69 1.03 -9.91 -10.82
N THR A 70 1.61 -10.85 -11.58
CA THR A 70 1.70 -12.26 -11.15
C THR A 70 2.53 -12.37 -9.87
N THR A 71 3.69 -11.72 -9.83
CA THR A 71 4.56 -11.74 -8.64
C THR A 71 3.95 -11.02 -7.45
N GLN A 72 3.12 -10.01 -7.69
CA GLN A 72 2.50 -9.21 -6.64
C GLN A 72 1.23 -9.86 -6.06
N PHE A 73 0.48 -10.59 -6.89
CA PHE A 73 -0.85 -11.15 -6.56
C PHE A 73 -0.89 -12.68 -6.58
N TRP A 74 0.26 -13.35 -6.43
CA TRP A 74 0.33 -14.82 -6.33
C TRP A 74 -0.57 -15.38 -5.22
N TRP A 75 -0.83 -14.58 -4.18
CA TRP A 75 -1.70 -14.92 -3.05
C TRP A 75 -3.15 -15.21 -3.43
N ILE A 76 -3.59 -14.86 -4.65
CA ILE A 76 -4.88 -15.28 -5.19
C ILE A 76 -4.97 -16.80 -5.27
N HIS A 77 -3.85 -17.48 -5.58
CA HIS A 77 -3.80 -18.93 -5.59
C HIS A 77 -4.14 -19.51 -4.21
N THR A 78 -3.60 -18.95 -3.13
CA THR A 78 -3.92 -19.35 -1.75
C THR A 78 -5.41 -19.22 -1.45
N ALA A 79 -6.05 -18.13 -1.87
CA ALA A 79 -7.49 -17.94 -1.67
C ALA A 79 -8.32 -18.98 -2.43
N LEU A 80 -7.96 -19.26 -3.69
CA LEU A 80 -8.69 -20.21 -4.54
C LEU A 80 -8.45 -21.68 -4.15
N HIS A 81 -7.20 -22.06 -3.97
CA HIS A 81 -6.81 -23.45 -3.72
C HIS A 81 -6.86 -23.81 -2.23
N ASP A 82 -6.08 -23.12 -1.40
CA ASP A 82 -5.84 -23.55 -0.01
C ASP A 82 -7.04 -23.27 0.88
N VAL A 83 -7.73 -22.15 0.64
CA VAL A 83 -8.89 -21.74 1.45
C VAL A 83 -10.21 -22.23 0.85
N SER A 84 -10.40 -22.07 -0.46
CA SER A 84 -11.66 -22.46 -1.12
C SER A 84 -11.67 -23.89 -1.67
N GLY A 85 -10.55 -24.63 -1.58
CA GLY A 85 -10.48 -26.04 -1.98
C GLY A 85 -10.48 -26.30 -3.49
N LEU A 86 -10.27 -25.28 -4.33
CA LEU A 86 -10.30 -25.44 -5.78
C LEU A 86 -9.05 -26.20 -6.27
N PRO A 87 -9.20 -27.31 -7.04
CA PRO A 87 -8.05 -28.05 -7.55
C PRO A 87 -7.11 -27.22 -8.42
N ASN A 88 -5.80 -27.52 -8.37
CA ASN A 88 -4.75 -26.76 -9.08
C ASN A 88 -4.99 -26.62 -10.59
N GLN A 89 -5.63 -27.60 -11.24
CA GLN A 89 -5.99 -27.53 -12.65
C GLN A 89 -6.87 -26.32 -13.01
N TYR A 90 -7.63 -25.78 -12.04
CA TYR A 90 -8.45 -24.58 -12.21
C TYR A 90 -7.83 -23.38 -11.49
N ALA A 91 -7.33 -23.55 -10.27
CA ALA A 91 -6.79 -22.46 -9.46
C ALA A 91 -5.57 -21.79 -10.10
N ILE A 92 -4.67 -22.57 -10.72
CA ILE A 92 -3.46 -22.03 -11.35
C ILE A 92 -3.83 -21.14 -12.56
N PRO A 93 -4.60 -21.61 -13.58
CA PRO A 93 -5.00 -20.76 -14.69
C PRO A 93 -5.75 -19.49 -14.26
N LEU A 94 -6.66 -19.59 -13.29
CA LEU A 94 -7.40 -18.42 -12.78
C LEU A 94 -6.49 -17.41 -12.09
N THR A 95 -5.47 -17.88 -11.37
CA THR A 95 -4.46 -17.01 -10.74
C THR A 95 -3.68 -16.22 -11.79
N PHE A 96 -3.39 -16.79 -12.97
CA PHE A 96 -2.71 -16.08 -14.06
C PHE A 96 -3.66 -15.19 -14.88
N LEU A 97 -4.96 -15.52 -14.93
CA LEU A 97 -5.93 -14.81 -15.73
C LEU A 97 -6.10 -13.35 -15.27
N LEU A 98 -6.14 -13.10 -13.96
CA LEU A 98 -6.25 -11.73 -13.44
C LEU A 98 -5.03 -10.88 -13.81
N PRO A 99 -3.76 -11.26 -13.50
CA PRO A 99 -2.58 -10.56 -14.00
C PRO A 99 -2.58 -10.34 -15.51
N ALA A 100 -3.02 -11.33 -16.30
CA ALA A 100 -3.11 -11.22 -17.75
C ALA A 100 -4.13 -10.17 -18.21
N PHE A 101 -5.26 -10.03 -17.51
CA PHE A 101 -6.22 -8.96 -17.71
C PHE A 101 -5.66 -7.60 -17.28
N LEU A 102 -5.07 -7.51 -16.08
CA LEU A 102 -4.51 -6.26 -15.54
C LEU A 102 -3.35 -5.73 -16.40
N ALA A 103 -2.56 -6.60 -17.01
CA ALA A 103 -1.48 -6.25 -17.92
C ALA A 103 -1.94 -5.51 -19.19
N LEU A 104 -3.24 -5.59 -19.55
CA LEU A 104 -3.81 -4.84 -20.66
C LEU A 104 -3.74 -3.33 -20.42
N PHE A 105 -3.86 -2.85 -19.19
CA PHE A 105 -3.87 -1.41 -18.89
C PHE A 105 -2.50 -0.74 -19.17
N PRO A 106 -1.36 -1.26 -18.66
CA PRO A 106 -0.03 -0.85 -19.12
C PRO A 106 0.14 -0.92 -20.64
N ALA A 107 -0.34 -2.00 -21.28
CA ALA A 107 -0.24 -2.18 -22.72
C ALA A 107 -1.00 -1.09 -23.49
N ILE A 108 -2.20 -0.72 -23.04
CA ILE A 108 -3.02 0.36 -23.61
C ILE A 108 -2.31 1.71 -23.45
N ALA A 109 -1.75 2.01 -22.28
CA ALA A 109 -1.01 3.26 -22.06
C ALA A 109 0.15 3.40 -23.06
N PHE A 110 0.93 2.33 -23.23
CA PHE A 110 2.07 2.30 -24.14
C PHE A 110 1.66 2.23 -25.62
N TRP A 111 0.49 1.68 -25.95
CA TRP A 111 -0.11 1.73 -27.29
C TRP A 111 -0.55 3.16 -27.65
N LEU A 112 -1.29 3.85 -26.77
CA LEU A 112 -1.67 5.24 -26.96
C LEU A 112 -0.44 6.14 -27.06
N TYR A 113 0.54 5.93 -26.18
CA TYR A 113 1.84 6.59 -26.26
C TYR A 113 2.51 6.33 -27.62
N GLY A 114 2.32 5.17 -28.27
CA GLY A 114 2.87 4.93 -29.62
C GLY A 114 2.23 5.70 -30.76
N LYS A 115 1.07 6.33 -30.55
CA LYS A 115 0.36 7.08 -31.59
C LYS A 115 0.70 8.57 -31.63
N ASN A 116 1.54 9.05 -30.71
CA ASN A 116 1.87 10.47 -30.64
C ASN A 116 2.91 10.88 -31.71
N HIS A 117 2.90 12.16 -32.09
CA HIS A 117 3.89 12.78 -32.98
C HIS A 117 4.72 13.86 -32.26
N LEU A 118 4.76 13.81 -30.93
CA LEU A 118 5.36 14.83 -30.08
C LEU A 118 6.88 14.69 -30.03
N PRO A 119 7.61 15.79 -29.73
CA PRO A 119 9.01 15.69 -29.38
C PRO A 119 9.17 14.84 -28.11
N ARG A 120 10.26 14.06 -28.07
CA ARG A 120 10.54 13.08 -27.00
C ARG A 120 10.31 13.60 -25.57
N PRO A 121 10.72 14.83 -25.18
CA PRO A 121 10.46 15.33 -23.83
C PRO A 121 8.98 15.48 -23.47
N LEU A 122 8.14 15.91 -24.42
CA LEU A 122 6.69 16.00 -24.19
C LEU A 122 6.04 14.61 -24.21
N ALA A 123 6.47 13.76 -25.14
CA ALA A 123 5.95 12.41 -25.27
C ALA A 123 6.23 11.55 -24.02
N VAL A 124 7.49 11.53 -23.55
CA VAL A 124 7.92 10.72 -22.40
C VAL A 124 7.65 11.46 -21.09
N GLY A 125 8.01 12.74 -20.98
CA GLY A 125 7.98 13.47 -19.71
C GLY A 125 6.60 13.99 -19.28
N VAL A 126 5.61 14.01 -20.18
CA VAL A 126 4.27 14.56 -19.90
C VAL A 126 3.16 13.59 -20.32
N LEU A 127 3.14 13.19 -21.59
CA LEU A 127 2.06 12.35 -22.13
C LEU A 127 2.06 10.95 -21.50
N LEU A 128 3.20 10.27 -21.40
CA LEU A 128 3.27 8.92 -20.84
C LEU A 128 2.82 8.84 -19.37
N PRO A 129 3.27 9.73 -18.45
CA PRO A 129 2.74 9.79 -17.10
C PRO A 129 1.22 10.00 -17.05
N ALA A 130 0.69 10.91 -17.87
CA ALA A 130 -0.75 11.16 -17.93
C ALA A 130 -1.50 9.90 -18.40
N LEU A 131 -1.05 9.27 -19.48
CA LEU A 131 -1.66 8.03 -19.99
C LEU A 131 -1.59 6.89 -18.98
N TRP A 132 -0.46 6.72 -18.28
CA TRP A 132 -0.32 5.71 -17.24
C TRP A 132 -1.37 5.91 -16.13
N THR A 133 -1.45 7.11 -15.57
CA THR A 133 -2.44 7.44 -14.52
C THR A 133 -3.87 7.24 -15.02
N LEU A 134 -4.20 7.66 -16.25
CA LEU A 134 -5.53 7.45 -16.82
C LEU A 134 -5.88 5.96 -16.94
N THR A 135 -4.93 5.12 -17.36
CA THR A 135 -5.17 3.68 -17.46
C THR A 135 -5.24 2.99 -16.10
N GLU A 136 -4.49 3.43 -15.09
CA GLU A 136 -4.66 2.93 -13.72
C GLU A 136 -6.01 3.33 -13.13
N PHE A 137 -6.45 4.58 -13.35
CA PHE A 137 -7.77 5.03 -12.93
C PHE A 137 -8.89 4.22 -13.60
N ALA A 138 -8.73 3.89 -14.90
CA ALA A 138 -9.65 3.00 -15.59
C ALA A 138 -9.62 1.58 -15.00
N ARG A 139 -8.46 1.04 -14.66
CA ARG A 139 -8.31 -0.28 -14.03
C ARG A 139 -9.01 -0.38 -12.67
N GLU A 140 -9.07 0.72 -11.92
CA GLU A 140 -9.81 0.80 -10.65
C GLU A 140 -11.33 0.82 -10.83
N ARG A 141 -11.87 1.03 -12.04
CA ARG A 141 -13.32 1.21 -12.27
C ARG A 141 -13.95 0.30 -13.31
N VAL A 142 -13.18 -0.18 -14.29
CA VAL A 142 -13.70 -1.05 -15.36
C VAL A 142 -14.21 -2.36 -14.76
N PHE A 143 -15.42 -2.77 -15.17
CA PHE A 143 -16.24 -3.82 -14.55
C PHE A 143 -16.59 -3.48 -13.10
N THR A 144 -15.79 -3.98 -12.17
CA THR A 144 -15.93 -3.81 -10.73
C THR A 144 -14.72 -3.10 -10.16
N GLY A 145 -13.60 -3.05 -10.89
CA GLY A 145 -12.39 -2.38 -10.47
C GLY A 145 -11.44 -3.25 -9.67
N PHE A 146 -10.14 -3.01 -9.90
CA PHE A 146 -9.06 -3.59 -9.11
C PHE A 146 -7.99 -2.54 -8.85
N GLY A 147 -8.07 -1.84 -7.71
CA GLY A 147 -7.16 -0.76 -7.32
C GLY A 147 -5.81 -1.22 -6.75
N TRP A 148 -5.60 -2.52 -6.56
CA TRP A 148 -4.37 -3.04 -5.95
C TRP A 148 -3.14 -2.82 -6.84
N GLY A 149 -1.98 -2.59 -6.22
CA GLY A 149 -0.68 -2.47 -6.90
C GLY A 149 -0.56 -1.29 -7.88
N ALA A 150 -1.38 -0.25 -7.73
CA ALA A 150 -1.20 1.01 -8.47
C ALA A 150 0.17 1.63 -8.14
N LEU A 151 0.81 2.27 -9.13
CA LEU A 151 2.15 2.83 -9.01
C LEU A 151 2.27 3.78 -7.80
N GLY A 152 1.25 4.57 -7.52
CA GLY A 152 1.21 5.51 -6.39
C GLY A 152 1.31 4.84 -5.02
N TYR A 153 0.78 3.62 -4.84
CA TYR A 153 0.87 2.92 -3.56
C TYR A 153 2.33 2.59 -3.19
N SER A 154 3.24 2.44 -4.17
CA SER A 154 4.68 2.27 -3.90
C SER A 154 5.30 3.43 -3.13
N GLN A 155 4.68 4.62 -3.20
CA GLN A 155 5.15 5.81 -2.52
C GLN A 155 4.49 6.00 -1.15
N ILE A 156 3.52 5.19 -0.76
CA ILE A 156 2.91 5.26 0.58
C ILE A 156 3.86 4.57 1.56
N ALA A 157 4.83 5.35 2.04
CA ALA A 157 5.90 4.97 2.96
C ALA A 157 6.31 6.20 3.81
N ASP A 158 6.81 5.96 5.02
CA ASP A 158 7.07 7.00 6.04
C ASP A 158 8.00 8.14 5.56
N TYR A 159 8.98 7.84 4.71
CA TYR A 159 9.98 8.81 4.23
C TYR A 159 9.84 9.18 2.77
N SER A 160 8.78 8.72 2.11
CA SER A 160 8.53 9.07 0.71
C SER A 160 8.01 10.50 0.59
N PRO A 161 8.70 11.39 -0.13
CA PRO A 161 8.21 12.75 -0.37
C PRO A 161 6.93 12.75 -1.20
N LEU A 162 6.82 11.83 -2.17
CA LEU A 162 5.69 11.76 -3.09
C LEU A 162 4.38 11.37 -2.41
N ALA A 163 4.43 10.75 -1.22
CA ALA A 163 3.24 10.50 -0.40
C ALA A 163 2.50 11.80 -0.06
N ALA A 164 3.18 12.95 0.04
CA ALA A 164 2.57 14.24 0.37
C ALA A 164 1.54 14.74 -0.66
N PHE A 165 1.50 14.13 -1.85
CA PHE A 165 0.52 14.45 -2.89
C PHE A 165 -0.84 13.78 -2.65
N ALA A 166 -0.90 12.76 -1.79
CA ALA A 166 -2.11 12.03 -1.43
C ALA A 166 -3.23 12.94 -0.85
N PRO A 167 -2.99 13.79 0.17
CA PRO A 167 -4.04 14.69 0.68
C PRO A 167 -4.50 15.74 -0.33
N ILE A 168 -3.79 15.92 -1.45
CA ILE A 168 -4.14 16.90 -2.49
C ILE A 168 -5.06 16.30 -3.55
N GLY A 169 -4.68 15.17 -4.13
CA GLY A 169 -5.38 14.59 -5.29
C GLY A 169 -5.52 13.07 -5.23
N GLY A 170 -5.41 12.50 -4.04
CA GLY A 170 -5.52 11.07 -3.80
C GLY A 170 -4.37 10.28 -4.41
N ILE A 171 -4.53 8.95 -4.42
CA ILE A 171 -3.53 8.02 -4.95
C ILE A 171 -3.18 8.30 -6.43
N HIS A 172 -4.12 8.83 -7.21
CA HIS A 172 -3.93 9.14 -8.63
C HIS A 172 -2.91 10.26 -8.86
N LEU A 173 -2.88 11.28 -8.00
CA LEU A 173 -1.88 12.33 -8.08
C LEU A 173 -0.50 11.81 -7.66
N VAL A 174 -0.43 10.90 -6.68
CA VAL A 174 0.81 10.20 -6.29
C VAL A 174 1.32 9.33 -7.44
N THR A 175 0.45 8.57 -8.11
CA THR A 175 0.78 7.82 -9.33
C THR A 175 1.36 8.75 -10.40
N PHE A 176 0.70 9.87 -10.67
CA PHE A 176 1.18 10.84 -11.68
C PHE A 176 2.55 11.41 -11.33
N ALA A 177 2.76 11.86 -10.08
CA ALA A 177 4.04 12.39 -9.63
C ALA A 177 5.18 11.35 -9.73
N THR A 178 4.90 10.09 -9.37
CA THR A 178 5.84 8.98 -9.47
C THR A 178 6.22 8.69 -10.93
N ALA A 179 5.23 8.64 -11.82
CA ALA A 179 5.45 8.42 -13.24
C ALA A 179 6.23 9.58 -13.88
N VAL A 180 5.91 10.83 -13.52
CA VAL A 180 6.62 12.04 -13.95
C VAL A 180 8.09 11.98 -13.52
N PHE A 181 8.37 11.70 -12.26
CA PHE A 181 9.73 11.56 -11.73
C PHE A 181 10.52 10.52 -12.55
N SER A 182 9.93 9.34 -12.75
CA SER A 182 10.55 8.23 -13.49
C SER A 182 10.83 8.59 -14.95
N CYS A 183 9.88 9.22 -15.62
CA CYS A 183 10.00 9.58 -17.03
C CYS A 183 11.07 10.65 -17.26
N TRP A 184 11.14 11.66 -16.39
CA TRP A 184 12.18 12.69 -16.50
C TRP A 184 13.57 12.19 -16.12
N LEU A 185 13.66 11.26 -15.17
CA LEU A 185 14.90 10.54 -14.89
C LEU A 185 15.44 9.85 -16.14
N VAL A 186 14.58 9.16 -16.90
CA VAL A 186 14.95 8.54 -18.19
C VAL A 186 15.41 9.57 -19.22
N LEU A 187 14.72 10.71 -19.32
CA LEU A 187 15.10 11.78 -20.25
C LEU A 187 16.53 12.28 -19.99
N VAL A 188 16.88 12.54 -18.73
CA VAL A 188 18.21 13.05 -18.33
C VAL A 188 19.31 12.01 -18.46
N ILE A 189 19.04 10.74 -18.14
CA ILE A 189 20.04 9.67 -18.26
C ILE A 189 20.37 9.40 -19.73
N ARG A 190 19.35 9.37 -20.59
CA ARG A 190 19.48 9.03 -22.02
C ARG A 190 19.91 10.20 -22.89
N ASN A 191 19.74 11.43 -22.43
CA ASN A 191 20.08 12.63 -23.20
C ASN A 191 20.85 13.64 -22.36
N ARG A 192 21.98 14.10 -22.88
CA ARG A 192 22.91 14.99 -22.17
C ARG A 192 22.56 16.48 -22.35
N SER A 193 21.38 16.80 -22.89
CA SER A 193 20.90 18.18 -23.06
C SER A 193 20.87 18.93 -21.73
N LEU A 194 21.57 20.07 -21.67
CA LEU A 194 21.59 20.94 -20.50
C LEU A 194 20.18 21.40 -20.12
N ILE A 195 19.35 21.76 -21.11
CA ILE A 195 17.97 22.20 -20.89
C ILE A 195 17.15 21.11 -20.19
N GLN A 196 17.27 19.85 -20.60
CA GLN A 196 16.51 18.75 -19.96
C GLN A 196 17.00 18.48 -18.53
N ARG A 197 18.30 18.62 -18.27
CA ARG A 197 18.85 18.55 -16.92
C ARG A 197 18.35 19.67 -16.03
N VAL A 198 18.30 20.89 -16.55
CA VAL A 198 17.77 22.06 -15.83
C VAL A 198 16.29 21.86 -15.54
N ILE A 199 15.48 21.42 -16.51
CA ILE A 199 14.06 21.12 -16.28
C ILE A 199 13.88 20.03 -15.24
N PHE A 200 14.64 18.93 -15.32
CA PHE A 200 14.60 17.88 -14.32
C PHE A 200 15.00 18.39 -12.94
N ALA A 201 16.09 19.16 -12.83
CA ALA A 201 16.51 19.75 -11.57
C ALA A 201 15.42 20.66 -10.99
N MET A 202 14.82 21.55 -11.79
CA MET A 202 13.71 22.40 -11.36
C MET A 202 12.49 21.57 -10.92
N LEU A 203 12.16 20.51 -11.65
CA LEU A 203 11.07 19.60 -11.31
C LEU A 203 11.35 18.85 -10.00
N MET A 204 12.58 18.39 -9.78
CA MET A 204 12.97 17.72 -8.53
C MET A 204 12.92 18.69 -7.36
N CYS A 205 13.47 19.91 -7.54
CA CYS A 205 13.35 20.96 -6.54
C CYS A 205 11.88 21.25 -6.24
N PHE A 206 11.03 21.41 -7.25
CA PHE A 206 9.60 21.64 -7.07
C PHE A 206 8.89 20.49 -6.34
N LEU A 207 9.11 19.23 -6.75
CA LEU A 207 8.50 18.08 -6.11
C LEU A 207 8.94 17.94 -4.65
N TRP A 208 10.21 18.19 -4.35
CA TRP A 208 10.75 18.07 -2.99
C TRP A 208 10.33 19.22 -2.09
N ASP A 209 10.39 20.45 -2.60
CA ASP A 209 9.90 21.67 -1.94
C ASP A 209 8.41 21.53 -1.58
N LYS A 210 7.58 21.19 -2.56
CA LYS A 210 6.15 21.00 -2.33
C LYS A 210 5.83 19.80 -1.46
N ALA A 211 6.60 18.71 -1.56
CA ALA A 211 6.44 17.58 -0.66
C ALA A 211 6.76 17.97 0.80
N ALA A 212 7.83 18.74 1.02
CA ALA A 212 8.18 19.24 2.35
C ALA A 212 7.10 20.17 2.89
N ASP A 213 6.65 21.15 2.10
CA ASP A 213 5.57 22.07 2.46
C ASP A 213 4.29 21.32 2.82
N TRP A 214 3.81 20.47 1.91
CA TRP A 214 2.51 19.79 2.07
C TRP A 214 2.51 18.75 3.18
N ARG A 215 3.66 18.12 3.46
CA ARG A 215 3.78 17.19 4.58
C ARG A 215 3.84 17.91 5.93
N ALA A 216 4.26 19.18 5.95
CA ALA A 216 4.23 20.02 7.15
C ALA A 216 2.83 20.60 7.43
N ILE A 217 1.94 20.65 6.44
CA ILE A 217 0.57 21.15 6.62
C ILE A 217 -0.28 20.10 7.34
N ASN A 218 -0.84 20.50 8.49
CA ASN A 218 -1.94 19.76 9.12
C ASN A 218 -3.26 20.17 8.47
N TYR A 219 -3.69 19.46 7.42
CA TYR A 219 -4.95 19.73 6.73
C TYR A 219 -6.20 19.52 7.60
N THR A 220 -6.03 18.77 8.68
CA THR A 220 -7.05 18.42 9.67
C THR A 220 -6.46 18.62 11.06
N GLU A 221 -7.33 18.99 11.99
CA GLU A 221 -6.93 19.36 13.35
C GLU A 221 -7.59 18.40 14.35
N LYS A 222 -6.98 18.27 15.53
CA LYS A 222 -7.55 17.44 16.59
C LYS A 222 -8.77 18.15 17.18
N GLU A 223 -9.91 17.46 17.28
CA GLU A 223 -11.13 17.98 17.94
C GLU A 223 -10.89 18.31 19.41
N SER A 224 -9.98 17.58 20.05
CA SER A 224 -9.56 17.79 21.43
C SER A 224 -8.11 17.35 21.62
N ASN A 225 -7.44 17.92 22.62
CA ASN A 225 -6.11 17.48 23.04
C ASN A 225 -6.12 16.21 23.89
N GLN A 226 -7.31 15.69 24.23
CA GLN A 226 -7.46 14.44 24.97
C GLN A 226 -7.51 13.25 24.00
N PRO A 227 -6.60 12.27 24.11
CA PRO A 227 -6.69 11.05 23.33
C PRO A 227 -7.88 10.19 23.75
N VAL A 228 -8.37 9.38 22.83
CA VAL A 228 -9.37 8.33 23.07
C VAL A 228 -8.69 6.99 22.94
N SER A 229 -8.81 6.15 23.97
CA SER A 229 -8.24 4.80 23.95
C SER A 229 -9.06 3.86 23.05
N VAL A 230 -8.37 3.08 22.22
CA VAL A 230 -8.95 2.11 21.28
C VAL A 230 -8.41 0.71 21.53
N ALA A 231 -9.23 -0.31 21.34
CA ALA A 231 -8.83 -1.72 21.32
C ALA A 231 -9.36 -2.43 20.08
N LEU A 232 -8.45 -3.07 19.34
CA LEU A 232 -8.75 -3.84 18.14
C LEU A 232 -8.59 -5.33 18.45
N LEU A 233 -9.69 -6.08 18.41
CA LEU A 233 -9.70 -7.49 18.77
C LEU A 233 -9.29 -8.33 17.58
N GLN A 234 -8.33 -9.22 17.80
CA GLN A 234 -7.84 -10.14 16.77
C GLN A 234 -8.08 -11.58 17.24
N GLY A 235 -9.12 -12.22 16.71
CA GLY A 235 -9.55 -13.55 17.16
C GLY A 235 -8.67 -14.69 16.64
N ASN A 236 -7.95 -14.48 15.54
CA ASN A 236 -7.16 -15.50 14.85
C ASN A 236 -7.96 -16.78 14.59
N ILE A 237 -9.19 -16.63 14.08
CA ILE A 237 -10.07 -17.75 13.75
C ILE A 237 -9.77 -18.21 12.33
N PRO A 238 -9.34 -19.46 12.10
CA PRO A 238 -9.09 -19.98 10.76
C PRO A 238 -10.35 -19.94 9.89
N GLN A 239 -10.19 -19.64 8.60
CA GLN A 239 -11.32 -19.49 7.69
C GLN A 239 -12.16 -20.76 7.55
N SER A 240 -11.53 -21.93 7.57
CA SER A 240 -12.19 -23.25 7.48
C SER A 240 -13.08 -23.58 8.68
N LEU A 241 -12.77 -23.03 9.86
CA LEU A 241 -13.51 -23.28 11.10
C LEU A 241 -14.61 -22.23 11.34
N LYS A 242 -14.46 -21.04 10.73
CA LYS A 242 -15.23 -19.83 11.07
C LYS A 242 -16.75 -20.01 11.00
N PHE A 243 -17.24 -20.81 10.07
CA PHE A 243 -18.67 -21.02 9.83
C PHE A 243 -19.19 -22.39 10.28
N GLN A 244 -18.36 -23.19 10.94
CA GLN A 244 -18.76 -24.50 11.46
C GLN A 244 -19.54 -24.33 12.76
N GLU A 245 -20.67 -25.01 12.89
CA GLU A 245 -21.58 -24.89 14.04
C GLU A 245 -20.87 -25.16 15.38
N GLU A 246 -20.01 -26.17 15.41
CA GLU A 246 -19.19 -26.55 16.57
C GLU A 246 -18.22 -25.45 17.02
N ASN A 247 -17.82 -24.55 16.11
CA ASN A 247 -16.85 -23.48 16.36
C ASN A 247 -17.49 -22.12 16.67
N LEU A 248 -18.83 -22.02 16.62
CA LEU A 248 -19.54 -20.77 16.91
C LEU A 248 -19.33 -20.32 18.36
N LEU A 249 -19.68 -21.16 19.33
CA LEU A 249 -19.53 -20.84 20.76
C LEU A 249 -18.06 -20.58 21.16
N PRO A 250 -17.07 -21.40 20.76
CA PRO A 250 -15.66 -21.07 20.99
C PRO A 250 -15.24 -19.72 20.41
N THR A 251 -15.74 -19.35 19.22
CA THR A 251 -15.46 -18.05 18.61
C THR A 251 -16.04 -16.91 19.43
N TYR A 252 -17.32 -17.02 19.83
CA TYR A 252 -17.95 -16.02 20.71
C TYR A 252 -17.24 -15.91 22.04
N GLN A 253 -16.89 -17.02 22.68
CA GLN A 253 -16.17 -17.02 23.96
C GLN A 253 -14.82 -16.32 23.83
N ARG A 254 -14.06 -16.60 22.77
CA ARG A 254 -12.76 -15.95 22.53
C ARG A 254 -12.88 -14.43 22.43
N TYR A 255 -13.82 -13.94 21.62
CA TYR A 255 -14.04 -12.50 21.50
C TYR A 255 -14.60 -11.89 22.78
N PHE A 256 -15.42 -12.62 23.54
CA PHE A 256 -15.95 -12.18 24.82
C PHE A 256 -14.85 -12.03 25.87
N ASP A 257 -13.90 -12.98 25.93
CA ASP A 257 -12.75 -12.94 26.84
C ASP A 257 -11.83 -11.75 26.50
N GLN A 258 -11.56 -11.56 25.21
CA GLN A 258 -10.80 -10.39 24.72
C GLN A 258 -11.49 -9.07 25.08
N LEU A 259 -12.80 -8.95 24.85
CA LEU A 259 -13.58 -7.77 25.23
C LEU A 259 -13.54 -7.54 26.74
N SER A 260 -13.65 -8.61 27.53
CA SER A 260 -13.61 -8.54 28.99
C SER A 260 -12.26 -8.06 29.53
N SER A 261 -11.17 -8.33 28.79
CA SER A 261 -9.80 -7.98 29.19
C SER A 261 -9.41 -6.52 28.98
N THR A 262 -10.16 -5.76 28.16
CA THR A 262 -9.83 -4.37 27.81
C THR A 262 -10.73 -3.34 28.51
N LYS A 263 -10.15 -2.17 28.78
CA LYS A 263 -10.86 -0.97 29.29
C LYS A 263 -10.81 0.20 28.31
N ALA A 264 -10.41 -0.04 27.06
CA ALA A 264 -10.35 1.00 26.03
C ALA A 264 -11.74 1.59 25.74
N GLN A 265 -11.81 2.89 25.50
CA GLN A 265 -13.08 3.58 25.30
C GLN A 265 -13.81 3.16 24.01
N ILE A 266 -13.08 2.80 22.96
CA ILE A 266 -13.65 2.28 21.70
C ILE A 266 -13.07 0.90 21.44
N VAL A 267 -13.94 -0.07 21.16
CA VAL A 267 -13.58 -1.46 20.92
C VAL A 267 -14.16 -1.90 19.58
N VAL A 268 -13.32 -2.44 18.70
CA VAL A 268 -13.73 -2.89 17.36
C VAL A 268 -13.36 -4.36 17.18
N LEU A 269 -14.36 -5.16 16.85
CA LEU A 269 -14.20 -6.54 16.39
C LEU A 269 -14.12 -6.56 14.85
N PRO A 270 -13.41 -7.53 14.25
CA PRO A 270 -13.14 -7.55 12.83
C PRO A 270 -14.36 -8.00 12.00
N GLU A 271 -14.20 -8.01 10.68
CA GLU A 271 -15.21 -8.46 9.71
C GLU A 271 -15.68 -9.89 10.02
N THR A 272 -17.02 -10.04 10.10
CA THR A 272 -17.68 -11.33 10.40
C THR A 272 -17.12 -11.97 11.68
N ALA A 273 -16.78 -11.17 12.70
CA ALA A 273 -16.42 -11.68 14.02
C ALA A 273 -17.56 -12.50 14.63
N PHE A 274 -18.80 -12.11 14.34
CA PHE A 274 -19.98 -12.92 14.57
C PHE A 274 -20.28 -13.66 13.26
N PRO A 275 -20.03 -14.99 13.19
CA PRO A 275 -20.11 -15.72 11.94
C PRO A 275 -21.54 -16.03 11.48
N GLN A 276 -22.52 -16.03 12.40
CA GLN A 276 -23.93 -16.18 12.06
C GLN A 276 -24.54 -14.85 11.62
N PHE A 277 -25.58 -14.92 10.79
CA PHE A 277 -26.40 -13.75 10.45
C PHE A 277 -26.97 -13.12 11.73
N LEU A 278 -27.05 -11.79 11.77
CA LEU A 278 -27.61 -11.03 12.89
C LEU A 278 -28.98 -11.58 13.32
N GLN A 279 -29.83 -11.92 12.34
CA GLN A 279 -31.18 -12.44 12.55
C GLN A 279 -31.20 -13.85 13.14
N HIS A 280 -30.13 -14.62 12.96
CA HIS A 280 -29.98 -16.00 13.46
C HIS A 280 -29.07 -16.10 14.70
N THR A 281 -28.37 -15.02 15.04
CA THR A 281 -27.53 -14.97 16.23
C THR A 281 -28.44 -14.90 17.46
N ASP A 282 -28.16 -15.72 18.47
CA ASP A 282 -28.90 -15.66 19.73
C ASP A 282 -28.81 -14.25 20.34
N LYS A 283 -29.98 -13.64 20.57
CA LYS A 283 -30.11 -12.31 21.15
C LYS A 283 -29.42 -12.22 22.52
N ALA A 284 -29.36 -13.31 23.28
CA ALA A 284 -28.64 -13.36 24.55
C ALA A 284 -27.13 -13.17 24.36
N ILE A 285 -26.55 -13.67 23.27
CA ILE A 285 -25.13 -13.46 22.96
C ILE A 285 -24.88 -11.98 22.66
N VAL A 286 -25.69 -11.38 21.78
CA VAL A 286 -25.57 -9.96 21.42
C VAL A 286 -25.72 -9.08 22.67
N ALA A 287 -26.74 -9.34 23.50
CA ALA A 287 -26.98 -8.64 24.75
C ALA A 287 -25.80 -8.78 25.73
N ARG A 288 -25.23 -9.99 25.90
CA ARG A 288 -24.07 -10.19 26.78
C ARG A 288 -22.85 -9.38 26.35
N PHE A 289 -22.57 -9.28 25.05
CA PHE A 289 -21.48 -8.43 24.54
C PHE A 289 -21.74 -6.95 24.81
N ALA A 290 -22.96 -6.47 24.55
CA ALA A 290 -23.35 -5.09 24.84
C ALA A 290 -23.27 -4.75 26.34
N GLU A 291 -23.76 -5.64 27.21
CA GLU A 291 -23.67 -5.51 28.67
C GLU A 291 -22.23 -5.49 29.16
N GLN A 292 -21.38 -6.38 28.63
CA GLN A 292 -19.97 -6.45 28.99
C GLN A 292 -19.21 -5.19 28.54
N ALA A 293 -19.48 -4.68 27.34
CA ALA A 293 -18.95 -3.41 26.86
C ALA A 293 -19.38 -2.24 27.77
N LYS A 294 -20.69 -2.16 28.08
CA LYS A 294 -21.23 -1.13 28.99
C LYS A 294 -20.59 -1.21 30.38
N LYS A 295 -20.41 -2.40 30.94
CA LYS A 295 -19.74 -2.63 32.24
C LYS A 295 -18.30 -2.14 32.24
N ASN A 296 -17.62 -2.27 31.10
CA ASN A 296 -16.24 -1.81 30.92
C ASN A 296 -16.14 -0.33 30.51
N GLY A 297 -17.26 0.34 30.24
CA GLY A 297 -17.28 1.71 29.71
C GLY A 297 -16.85 1.81 28.25
N ASN A 298 -16.96 0.73 27.48
CA ASN A 298 -16.57 0.68 26.08
C ASN A 298 -17.74 1.04 25.15
N ALA A 299 -17.45 1.78 24.09
CA ALA A 299 -18.23 1.78 22.85
C ALA A 299 -17.81 0.61 21.98
N LEU A 300 -18.74 -0.23 21.52
CA LEU A 300 -18.44 -1.51 20.87
C LEU A 300 -18.99 -1.56 19.44
N ALA A 301 -18.15 -1.93 18.46
CA ALA A 301 -18.57 -2.25 17.10
C ALA A 301 -18.20 -3.69 16.74
N VAL A 302 -19.11 -4.39 16.04
CA VAL A 302 -18.98 -5.81 15.71
C VAL A 302 -19.25 -6.07 14.25
N GLY A 303 -18.36 -6.81 13.57
CA GLY A 303 -18.59 -7.30 12.21
C GLY A 303 -19.48 -8.54 12.20
N ILE A 304 -20.54 -8.50 11.40
CA ILE A 304 -21.58 -9.53 11.35
C ILE A 304 -22.30 -9.50 9.99
N PRO A 305 -22.64 -10.65 9.39
CA PRO A 305 -23.54 -10.67 8.25
C PRO A 305 -24.97 -10.37 8.71
N ALA A 306 -25.77 -9.72 7.88
CA ALA A 306 -27.17 -9.38 8.20
C ALA A 306 -28.06 -9.54 6.98
N PHE A 307 -29.37 -9.64 7.18
CA PHE A 307 -30.33 -9.48 6.09
C PHE A 307 -30.56 -8.01 5.75
N THR A 308 -30.92 -7.74 4.51
CA THR A 308 -31.49 -6.45 4.09
C THR A 308 -32.79 -6.17 4.85
N ALA A 309 -33.18 -4.90 4.93
CA ALA A 309 -34.40 -4.50 5.64
C ALA A 309 -35.68 -5.16 5.10
N ASP A 310 -35.70 -5.51 3.81
CA ASP A 310 -36.80 -6.23 3.17
C ASP A 310 -36.71 -7.77 3.31
N GLY A 311 -35.64 -8.28 3.92
CA GLY A 311 -35.37 -9.71 4.12
C GLY A 311 -35.04 -10.50 2.85
N LYS A 312 -34.85 -9.83 1.70
CA LYS A 312 -34.66 -10.49 0.39
C LYS A 312 -33.20 -10.61 -0.04
N GLY A 313 -32.28 -10.10 0.75
CA GLY A 313 -30.86 -10.11 0.45
C GLY A 313 -30.01 -10.13 1.71
N TYR A 314 -28.71 -10.16 1.49
CA TYR A 314 -27.71 -10.33 2.55
C TYR A 314 -26.74 -9.17 2.50
N LEU A 315 -26.22 -8.77 3.66
CA LEU A 315 -25.30 -7.67 3.84
C LEU A 315 -24.10 -8.17 4.65
N ASN A 316 -22.89 -7.78 4.24
CA ASN A 316 -21.71 -7.86 5.09
C ASN A 316 -21.65 -6.55 5.87
N ALA A 317 -21.81 -6.59 7.20
CA ALA A 317 -22.09 -5.40 7.98
C ALA A 317 -21.21 -5.25 9.22
N MET A 318 -21.14 -4.01 9.69
CA MET A 318 -20.75 -3.64 11.05
C MET A 318 -21.99 -3.17 11.79
N ILE A 319 -22.09 -3.48 13.08
CA ILE A 319 -23.15 -3.00 13.97
C ILE A 319 -22.57 -2.27 15.17
N ASN A 320 -23.25 -1.21 15.63
CA ASN A 320 -22.86 -0.45 16.82
C ASN A 320 -23.61 -0.91 18.06
N LEU A 321 -22.93 -1.56 19.01
CA LEU A 321 -23.51 -2.04 20.27
C LEU A 321 -23.38 -1.06 21.45
N THR A 322 -22.84 0.14 21.25
CA THR A 322 -22.56 1.13 22.31
C THR A 322 -23.79 1.48 23.15
N ASN A 323 -24.93 1.75 22.50
CA ASN A 323 -26.20 2.09 23.14
C ASN A 323 -27.28 1.02 22.83
N PHE A 324 -26.86 -0.23 22.63
CA PHE A 324 -27.78 -1.29 22.25
C PHE A 324 -28.84 -1.51 23.33
N ASN A 325 -30.11 -1.38 22.93
CA ASN A 325 -31.25 -1.76 23.74
C ASN A 325 -31.86 -3.04 23.15
N PRO A 326 -31.82 -4.19 23.85
CA PRO A 326 -32.44 -5.43 23.38
C PRO A 326 -33.95 -5.31 23.12
N GLU A 327 -34.63 -4.36 23.77
CA GLU A 327 -36.06 -4.07 23.56
C GLU A 327 -36.33 -3.21 22.33
N GLN A 328 -35.33 -2.50 21.81
CA GLN A 328 -35.40 -1.60 20.65
C GLN A 328 -34.20 -1.83 19.70
N PRO A 329 -34.00 -3.07 19.20
CA PRO A 329 -32.84 -3.42 18.38
C PRO A 329 -32.76 -2.64 17.06
N GLU A 330 -33.87 -2.09 16.57
CA GLU A 330 -33.96 -1.27 15.37
C GLU A 330 -33.26 0.09 15.46
N THR A 331 -32.97 0.56 16.69
CA THR A 331 -32.23 1.82 16.92
C THR A 331 -30.73 1.68 16.72
N MET A 332 -30.25 0.45 16.53
CA MET A 332 -28.85 0.13 16.33
C MET A 332 -28.34 0.65 14.98
N GLN A 333 -27.21 1.38 14.99
CA GLN A 333 -26.57 1.79 13.76
C GLN A 333 -25.94 0.58 13.05
N VAL A 334 -26.16 0.50 11.74
CA VAL A 334 -25.62 -0.55 10.86
C VAL A 334 -24.88 0.13 9.71
N TYR A 335 -23.67 -0.32 9.44
CA TYR A 335 -22.93 0.00 8.22
C TYR A 335 -22.85 -1.26 7.38
N ALA A 336 -23.24 -1.19 6.12
CA ALA A 336 -23.17 -2.32 5.21
C ALA A 336 -22.13 -2.07 4.12
N LYS A 337 -21.32 -3.08 3.81
CA LYS A 337 -20.29 -3.04 2.77
C LYS A 337 -20.88 -2.57 1.44
N ASN A 338 -20.28 -1.56 0.81
CA ASN A 338 -20.68 -1.04 -0.48
C ASN A 338 -19.90 -1.70 -1.62
N HIS A 339 -18.57 -1.73 -1.52
CA HIS A 339 -17.72 -2.30 -2.56
C HIS A 339 -17.43 -3.78 -2.32
N LEU A 340 -18.18 -4.64 -3.02
CA LEU A 340 -18.10 -6.09 -2.85
C LEU A 340 -16.94 -6.70 -3.65
N VAL A 341 -16.33 -7.75 -3.10
CA VAL A 341 -15.27 -8.51 -3.77
C VAL A 341 -15.89 -9.38 -4.88
N PRO A 342 -15.48 -9.20 -6.15
CA PRO A 342 -15.93 -10.06 -7.24
C PRO A 342 -15.55 -11.51 -6.99
N PHE A 343 -16.46 -12.43 -7.29
CA PHE A 343 -16.30 -13.88 -7.10
C PHE A 343 -16.24 -14.36 -5.64
N GLY A 344 -15.97 -13.49 -4.68
CA GLY A 344 -15.96 -13.80 -3.25
C GLY A 344 -17.25 -13.44 -2.51
N GLU A 345 -17.96 -12.40 -2.94
CA GLU A 345 -19.17 -11.90 -2.25
C GLU A 345 -20.40 -11.79 -3.16
N PHE A 346 -20.19 -11.74 -4.47
CA PHE A 346 -21.24 -11.83 -5.46
C PHE A 346 -20.72 -12.56 -6.69
N LYS A 347 -21.63 -13.06 -7.53
CA LYS A 347 -21.29 -13.84 -8.73
C LYS A 347 -21.33 -12.97 -9.99
N PRO A 348 -20.19 -12.51 -10.54
CA PRO A 348 -20.18 -11.78 -11.80
C PRO A 348 -20.59 -12.74 -12.92
N LEU A 349 -21.48 -12.30 -13.83
CA LEU A 349 -21.93 -13.10 -14.97
C LEU A 349 -22.37 -14.51 -14.53
N ALA A 350 -23.32 -14.59 -13.58
CA ALA A 350 -23.72 -15.83 -12.91
C ALA A 350 -23.89 -17.03 -13.86
N GLN A 351 -24.50 -16.80 -15.03
CA GLN A 351 -24.72 -17.81 -16.08
C GLN A 351 -23.45 -18.53 -16.56
N LEU A 352 -22.28 -17.87 -16.52
CA LEU A 352 -21.00 -18.44 -16.94
C LEU A 352 -20.19 -19.02 -15.77
N THR A 353 -20.42 -18.51 -14.55
CA THR A 353 -19.58 -18.78 -13.38
C THR A 353 -20.18 -19.81 -12.42
N GLU A 354 -21.48 -20.11 -12.54
CA GLU A 354 -22.20 -21.09 -11.71
C GLU A 354 -21.56 -22.48 -11.64
N PRO A 355 -21.12 -23.11 -12.76
CA PRO A 355 -20.47 -24.43 -12.70
C PRO A 355 -19.12 -24.43 -11.95
N LEU A 356 -18.44 -23.28 -11.90
CA LEU A 356 -17.21 -23.12 -11.13
C LEU A 356 -17.53 -23.03 -9.64
N TYR A 357 -18.60 -22.32 -9.26
CA TYR A 357 -19.02 -22.19 -7.87
C TYR A 357 -19.53 -23.49 -7.27
N GLU A 358 -20.27 -24.31 -8.03
CA GLU A 358 -20.70 -25.64 -7.57
C GLU A 358 -19.50 -26.51 -7.17
N LYS A 359 -18.36 -26.34 -7.85
CA LYS A 359 -17.11 -27.06 -7.51
C LYS A 359 -16.34 -26.46 -6.33
N MET A 360 -16.53 -25.19 -6.01
CA MET A 360 -15.78 -24.50 -4.95
C MET A 360 -16.35 -24.74 -3.54
N ASN A 361 -17.49 -25.43 -3.40
CA ASN A 361 -18.18 -25.67 -2.12
C ASN A 361 -18.25 -24.43 -1.20
N LEU A 362 -18.29 -23.23 -1.80
CA LEU A 362 -18.39 -21.98 -1.09
C LEU A 362 -19.87 -21.69 -0.87
N PRO A 363 -20.35 -21.55 0.38
CA PRO A 363 -21.68 -21.03 0.65
C PRO A 363 -21.71 -19.53 0.35
N LEU A 364 -21.58 -19.16 -0.92
CA LEU A 364 -21.62 -17.77 -1.35
C LEU A 364 -23.06 -17.29 -1.28
N THR A 365 -23.28 -16.35 -0.38
CA THR A 365 -24.51 -15.59 -0.30
C THR A 365 -24.33 -14.36 -1.19
N ASP A 366 -25.23 -14.14 -2.16
CA ASP A 366 -25.15 -12.99 -3.07
C ASP A 366 -25.39 -11.68 -2.29
N PHE A 367 -24.32 -11.14 -1.71
CA PHE A 367 -24.37 -9.95 -0.88
C PHE A 367 -24.82 -8.75 -1.70
N LYS A 368 -25.58 -7.86 -1.06
CA LYS A 368 -26.03 -6.59 -1.62
C LYS A 368 -25.14 -5.46 -1.12
N ARG A 369 -25.08 -4.39 -1.92
CA ARG A 369 -24.32 -3.19 -1.59
C ARG A 369 -25.09 -2.36 -0.56
N GLY A 370 -24.39 -1.84 0.45
CA GLY A 370 -24.95 -0.95 1.46
C GLY A 370 -25.22 0.49 0.99
N GLY A 371 -24.59 0.92 -0.11
CA GLY A 371 -24.68 2.28 -0.63
C GLY A 371 -23.53 3.18 -0.17
N LEU A 372 -23.31 4.27 -0.90
CA LEU A 372 -22.27 5.26 -0.63
C LEU A 372 -22.70 6.26 0.45
N GLY A 373 -21.72 6.84 1.15
CA GLY A 373 -21.94 7.97 2.06
C GLY A 373 -22.76 7.64 3.32
N GLN A 374 -22.77 6.37 3.75
CA GLN A 374 -23.42 5.92 4.98
C GLN A 374 -22.90 6.69 6.21
N GLU A 375 -23.80 6.92 7.17
CA GLU A 375 -23.51 7.72 8.36
C GLU A 375 -22.49 7.03 9.28
N PRO A 376 -21.52 7.77 9.82
CA PRO A 376 -20.59 7.26 10.83
C PRO A 376 -21.29 6.76 12.11
N PHE A 377 -20.65 5.84 12.81
CA PHE A 377 -21.12 5.40 14.13
C PHE A 377 -20.74 6.42 15.19
N ASN A 378 -21.66 6.74 16.09
CA ASN A 378 -21.33 7.47 17.30
C ASN A 378 -20.76 6.50 18.34
N MET A 379 -19.46 6.61 18.60
CA MET A 379 -18.74 5.73 19.52
C MET A 379 -17.92 6.58 20.49
N ASN A 380 -18.35 6.64 21.76
CA ASN A 380 -17.69 7.44 22.80
C ASN A 380 -17.48 8.91 22.38
N GLY A 381 -18.48 9.51 21.71
CA GLY A 381 -18.44 10.90 21.25
C GLY A 381 -17.69 11.13 19.94
N LEU A 382 -16.96 10.13 19.41
CA LEU A 382 -16.35 10.19 18.08
C LEU A 382 -17.32 9.69 17.01
N GLN A 383 -17.20 10.28 15.82
CA GLN A 383 -17.91 9.83 14.62
C GLN A 383 -16.97 8.88 13.84
N VAL A 384 -17.22 7.58 13.92
CA VAL A 384 -16.37 6.54 13.34
C VAL A 384 -16.95 6.07 12.00
N ALA A 385 -16.32 6.46 10.90
CA ALA A 385 -16.70 5.99 9.57
C ALA A 385 -16.07 4.62 9.31
N PHE A 386 -16.92 3.62 9.12
CA PHE A 386 -16.50 2.26 8.81
C PHE A 386 -16.32 2.06 7.31
N ASN A 387 -15.36 1.22 6.96
CA ASN A 387 -15.30 0.49 5.71
C ASN A 387 -14.89 -0.96 5.99
N ILE A 388 -15.18 -1.88 5.07
CA ILE A 388 -14.96 -3.31 5.26
C ILE A 388 -14.00 -3.83 4.19
N CYS A 389 -12.88 -4.39 4.64
CA CYS A 389 -11.97 -5.22 3.86
C CYS A 389 -11.45 -4.56 2.57
N TYR A 390 -12.01 -4.93 1.43
CA TYR A 390 -11.57 -4.53 0.09
C TYR A 390 -11.81 -3.04 -0.21
N GLU A 391 -12.68 -2.38 0.56
CA GLU A 391 -13.07 -0.98 0.38
C GLU A 391 -11.90 0.00 0.58
N ASP A 392 -10.86 -0.37 1.33
CA ASP A 392 -9.63 0.44 1.47
C ASP A 392 -8.92 0.69 0.13
N GLY A 393 -9.19 -0.14 -0.89
CA GLY A 393 -8.68 0.05 -2.24
C GLY A 393 -9.34 1.19 -3.03
N PHE A 394 -10.47 1.73 -2.58
CA PHE A 394 -11.33 2.65 -3.33
C PHE A 394 -11.50 3.98 -2.61
N GLY A 395 -10.47 4.83 -2.72
CA GLY A 395 -10.39 6.08 -1.97
C GLY A 395 -11.54 7.05 -2.16
N ASP A 396 -11.98 7.20 -3.41
CA ASP A 396 -13.05 8.14 -3.76
C ASP A 396 -14.37 7.77 -3.05
N GLU A 397 -14.64 6.48 -2.82
CA GLU A 397 -15.88 6.01 -2.19
C GLU A 397 -15.95 6.34 -0.69
N LEU A 398 -14.81 6.59 -0.05
CA LEU A 398 -14.74 6.86 1.39
C LEU A 398 -14.88 8.34 1.73
N ILE A 399 -14.82 9.25 0.75
CA ILE A 399 -14.76 10.70 0.99
C ILE A 399 -16.00 11.21 1.73
N ASP A 400 -17.19 10.79 1.33
CA ASP A 400 -18.45 11.33 1.87
C ASP A 400 -18.65 10.95 3.34
N SER A 401 -18.38 9.68 3.70
CA SER A 401 -18.39 9.26 5.10
C SER A 401 -17.25 9.90 5.89
N ALA A 402 -16.06 10.08 5.28
CA ALA A 402 -14.92 10.72 5.93
C ALA A 402 -15.19 12.19 6.31
N LYS A 403 -15.90 12.95 5.46
CA LYS A 403 -16.30 14.35 5.71
C LYS A 403 -17.16 14.51 6.96
N LYS A 404 -17.92 13.47 7.31
CA LYS A 404 -18.83 13.44 8.48
C LYS A 404 -18.20 12.77 9.71
N SER A 405 -16.97 12.28 9.59
CA SER A 405 -16.30 11.46 10.60
C SER A 405 -15.13 12.18 11.25
N SER A 406 -14.81 11.77 12.47
CA SER A 406 -13.59 12.14 13.18
C SER A 406 -12.55 11.04 13.26
N LEU A 407 -12.94 9.79 12.96
CA LEU A 407 -12.09 8.60 12.94
C LEU A 407 -12.52 7.68 11.79
N LEU A 408 -11.56 7.03 11.11
CA LEU A 408 -11.83 5.95 10.17
C LEU A 408 -11.59 4.59 10.84
N ALA A 409 -12.42 3.60 10.48
CA ALA A 409 -12.24 2.22 10.90
C ALA A 409 -12.35 1.27 9.72
N ASN A 410 -11.37 0.37 9.56
CA ASN A 410 -11.43 -0.75 8.63
C ASN A 410 -11.61 -2.05 9.42
N ALA A 411 -12.66 -2.80 9.11
CA ALA A 411 -12.87 -4.15 9.62
C ALA A 411 -12.55 -5.16 8.51
N SER A 412 -11.65 -6.10 8.76
CA SER A 412 -11.15 -7.03 7.72
C SER A 412 -11.01 -8.47 8.18
N ASN A 413 -11.15 -9.41 7.24
CA ASN A 413 -10.79 -10.81 7.44
C ASN A 413 -9.69 -11.25 6.46
N MET A 414 -8.43 -11.24 6.90
CA MET A 414 -7.29 -11.64 6.07
C MET A 414 -7.03 -13.15 6.03
N ALA A 415 -7.91 -13.97 6.62
CA ALA A 415 -7.73 -15.42 6.64
C ALA A 415 -7.80 -16.05 5.23
N TRP A 416 -8.44 -15.36 4.28
CA TRP A 416 -8.51 -15.73 2.87
C TRP A 416 -7.14 -15.81 2.17
N TYR A 417 -6.13 -15.11 2.68
CA TYR A 417 -4.85 -14.93 1.96
C TYR A 417 -3.66 -15.59 2.67
N GLY A 418 -3.92 -16.39 3.71
CA GLY A 418 -2.90 -17.10 4.47
C GLY A 418 -1.76 -16.19 4.98
N LYS A 419 -0.53 -16.69 4.91
CA LYS A 419 0.68 -15.95 5.36
C LYS A 419 1.33 -15.12 4.24
N SER A 420 0.54 -14.65 3.27
CA SER A 420 1.05 -13.92 2.10
C SER A 420 1.21 -12.42 2.33
N ASN A 421 1.73 -11.71 1.32
CA ASN A 421 1.89 -10.26 1.36
C ASN A 421 0.58 -9.47 1.22
N ALA A 422 -0.55 -10.13 0.93
CA ALA A 422 -1.85 -9.46 0.77
C ALA A 422 -2.22 -8.61 2.00
N MET A 423 -1.94 -9.12 3.21
CA MET A 423 -2.21 -8.40 4.47
C MET A 423 -1.43 -7.11 4.61
N TRP A 424 -0.18 -7.08 4.14
CA TRP A 424 0.68 -5.92 4.18
C TRP A 424 0.32 -4.93 3.08
N GLN A 425 0.01 -5.42 1.87
CA GLN A 425 -0.49 -4.60 0.78
C GLN A 425 -1.81 -3.91 1.13
N GLN A 426 -2.73 -4.59 1.82
CA GLN A 426 -3.96 -3.99 2.30
C GLN A 426 -3.69 -2.97 3.42
N LEU A 427 -2.78 -3.27 4.36
CA LEU A 427 -2.36 -2.28 5.37
C LEU A 427 -1.83 -0.99 4.72
N GLN A 428 -1.06 -1.11 3.64
CA GLN A 428 -0.57 0.04 2.86
C GLN A 428 -1.71 0.83 2.20
N GLN A 429 -2.82 0.17 1.82
CA GLN A 429 -4.01 0.87 1.35
C GLN A 429 -4.68 1.64 2.50
N SER A 430 -4.81 1.04 3.69
CA SER A 430 -5.30 1.76 4.89
C SER A 430 -4.43 2.98 5.23
N GLN A 431 -3.11 2.88 5.07
CA GLN A 431 -2.18 4.02 5.22
C GLN A 431 -2.50 5.14 4.22
N ALA A 432 -2.75 4.78 2.96
CA ALA A 432 -3.14 5.75 1.94
C ALA A 432 -4.48 6.43 2.31
N ARG A 433 -5.49 5.67 2.73
CA ARG A 433 -6.79 6.23 3.15
C ARG A 433 -6.63 7.24 4.29
N ALA A 434 -5.86 6.88 5.32
CA ALA A 434 -5.59 7.76 6.47
C ALA A 434 -4.93 9.08 6.04
N LEU A 435 -3.92 8.98 5.16
CA LEU A 435 -3.18 10.13 4.63
C LEU A 435 -4.02 11.03 3.70
N GLU A 436 -4.83 10.42 2.84
CA GLU A 436 -5.68 11.14 1.88
C GLU A 436 -6.81 11.92 2.57
N LEU A 437 -7.35 11.35 3.64
CA LEU A 437 -8.54 11.87 4.33
C LEU A 437 -8.18 12.62 5.63
N GLY A 438 -6.90 12.63 6.02
CA GLY A 438 -6.42 13.31 7.21
C GLY A 438 -7.11 12.84 8.49
N ARG A 439 -7.35 11.53 8.62
CA ARG A 439 -7.99 10.91 9.79
C ARG A 439 -7.09 9.84 10.36
N TYR A 440 -7.17 9.63 11.68
CA TYR A 440 -6.69 8.37 12.24
C TYR A 440 -7.47 7.22 11.60
N MET A 441 -6.79 6.10 11.38
CA MET A 441 -7.39 4.86 10.88
C MET A 441 -7.11 3.73 11.85
N ILE A 442 -8.16 3.13 12.38
CA ILE A 442 -8.07 1.91 13.19
C ILE A 442 -8.50 0.70 12.36
N ARG A 443 -7.57 -0.22 12.11
CA ARG A 443 -7.81 -1.42 11.29
C ARG A 443 -7.86 -2.65 12.18
N ALA A 444 -9.05 -3.20 12.39
CA ALA A 444 -9.28 -4.44 13.13
C ALA A 444 -9.36 -5.62 12.17
N THR A 445 -8.51 -6.64 12.36
CA THR A 445 -8.48 -7.81 11.49
C THR A 445 -8.59 -9.13 12.25
N ASN A 446 -9.14 -10.17 11.61
CA ASN A 446 -9.22 -11.51 12.22
C ASN A 446 -7.83 -12.18 12.35
N THR A 447 -7.07 -12.27 11.25
CA THR A 447 -5.74 -12.95 11.21
C THR A 447 -4.63 -12.06 10.64
N GLY A 448 -4.96 -10.87 10.12
CA GLY A 448 -3.98 -9.95 9.53
C GLY A 448 -3.24 -9.15 10.60
N ALA A 449 -2.49 -8.12 10.18
CA ALA A 449 -1.91 -7.16 11.11
C ALA A 449 -2.97 -6.13 11.52
N SER A 450 -3.68 -6.30 12.65
CA SER A 450 -4.50 -5.18 13.16
C SER A 450 -3.60 -3.99 13.49
N ALA A 451 -4.01 -2.76 13.20
CA ALA A 451 -3.13 -1.59 13.24
C ALA A 451 -3.84 -0.27 13.58
N ILE A 452 -3.07 0.66 14.15
CA ILE A 452 -3.46 2.06 14.37
C ILE A 452 -2.55 2.92 13.48
N ILE A 453 -3.17 3.78 12.67
CA ILE A 453 -2.49 4.57 11.65
C ILE A 453 -2.79 6.05 11.88
N SER A 454 -1.77 6.90 11.81
CA SER A 454 -1.92 8.34 11.99
C SER A 454 -2.55 9.02 10.76
N PRO A 455 -3.06 10.26 10.90
CA PRO A 455 -3.53 11.08 9.78
C PRO A 455 -2.48 11.35 8.68
N GLN A 456 -1.21 11.09 8.96
CA GLN A 456 -0.10 11.21 8.01
C GLN A 456 0.25 9.86 7.35
N GLY A 457 -0.58 8.83 7.53
CA GLY A 457 -0.39 7.50 6.94
C GLY A 457 0.68 6.65 7.61
N ARG A 458 1.18 7.05 8.79
CA ARG A 458 2.20 6.29 9.52
C ARG A 458 1.55 5.22 10.38
N VAL A 459 2.06 3.99 10.33
CA VAL A 459 1.63 2.93 11.26
C VAL A 459 2.23 3.22 12.63
N LEU A 460 1.39 3.58 13.60
CA LEU A 460 1.82 3.90 14.96
C LEU A 460 2.03 2.64 15.80
N LYS A 461 1.12 1.68 15.63
CA LYS A 461 1.16 0.39 16.31
C LYS A 461 0.49 -0.66 15.44
N PHE A 462 1.00 -1.88 15.45
CA PHE A 462 0.34 -3.02 14.83
C PHE A 462 0.54 -4.28 15.65
N SER A 463 -0.33 -5.26 15.45
CA SER A 463 -0.27 -6.59 16.07
C SER A 463 0.40 -7.58 15.14
N GLN A 464 1.06 -8.59 15.71
CA GLN A 464 1.58 -9.70 14.91
C GLN A 464 0.43 -10.42 14.18
N PRO A 465 0.55 -10.68 12.87
CA PRO A 465 -0.43 -11.48 12.14
C PRO A 465 -0.50 -12.91 12.68
N ASN A 466 -1.66 -13.55 12.48
CA ASN A 466 -1.90 -14.96 12.82
C ASN A 466 -1.72 -15.30 14.32
N VAL A 467 -1.92 -14.31 15.19
CA VAL A 467 -1.88 -14.48 16.66
C VAL A 467 -3.18 -13.93 17.24
N ALA A 468 -3.80 -14.65 18.19
CA ALA A 468 -4.95 -14.13 18.91
C ALA A 468 -4.48 -13.08 19.93
N THR A 469 -4.92 -11.83 19.80
CA THR A 469 -4.45 -10.73 20.65
C THR A 469 -5.45 -9.57 20.68
N VAL A 470 -5.26 -8.64 21.62
CA VAL A 470 -5.92 -7.34 21.63
C VAL A 470 -4.87 -6.28 21.37
N LEU A 471 -5.05 -5.46 20.34
CA LEU A 471 -4.18 -4.31 20.09
C LEU A 471 -4.80 -3.06 20.71
N GLU A 472 -4.22 -2.59 21.81
CA GLU A 472 -4.63 -1.33 22.44
C GLU A 472 -3.74 -0.16 22.02
N GLY A 473 -4.31 1.04 21.96
CA GLY A 473 -3.57 2.28 21.73
C GLY A 473 -4.48 3.50 21.85
N GLU A 474 -4.00 4.63 21.34
CA GLU A 474 -4.69 5.91 21.46
C GLU A 474 -4.84 6.58 20.09
N VAL A 475 -5.96 7.28 19.91
CA VAL A 475 -6.25 8.09 18.73
C VAL A 475 -6.81 9.45 19.14
N TYR A 476 -6.84 10.40 18.22
CA TYR A 476 -7.53 11.67 18.41
C TYR A 476 -8.65 11.78 17.37
N GLY A 477 -9.80 12.30 17.79
CA GLY A 477 -10.82 12.75 16.84
C GLY A 477 -10.26 13.89 15.99
N MET A 478 -10.46 13.83 14.68
CA MET A 478 -9.94 14.80 13.73
C MET A 478 -11.08 15.53 13.01
N TYR A 479 -11.01 16.86 12.90
CA TYR A 479 -11.95 17.66 12.12
C TYR A 479 -11.26 18.41 10.98
N GLY A 480 -12.06 18.97 10.08
CA GLY A 480 -11.56 19.63 8.86
C GLY A 480 -11.53 18.70 7.65
N GLN A 481 -11.04 19.22 6.52
CA GLN A 481 -11.06 18.52 5.24
C GLN A 481 -9.75 18.77 4.48
N THR A 482 -9.14 17.68 4.00
CA THR A 482 -8.03 17.75 3.04
C THR A 482 -8.51 18.31 1.70
N PRO A 483 -7.62 18.86 0.86
CA PRO A 483 -7.99 19.28 -0.48
C PRO A 483 -8.61 18.14 -1.30
N TYR A 484 -8.12 16.91 -1.16
CA TYR A 484 -8.71 15.73 -1.80
C TYR A 484 -10.17 15.51 -1.38
N MET A 485 -10.49 15.64 -0.08
CA MET A 485 -11.88 15.59 0.39
C MET A 485 -12.72 16.71 -0.21
N ARG A 486 -12.19 17.93 -0.29
CA ARG A 486 -12.89 19.09 -0.86
C ARG A 486 -13.17 18.94 -2.35
N LEU A 487 -12.23 18.35 -3.10
CA LEU A 487 -12.42 17.99 -4.51
C LEU A 487 -13.52 16.94 -4.70
N GLY A 488 -13.82 16.17 -3.66
CA GLY A 488 -14.91 15.18 -3.63
C GLY A 488 -14.60 13.87 -4.33
N HIS A 489 -13.63 13.84 -5.23
CA HIS A 489 -13.27 12.69 -6.05
C HIS A 489 -11.99 12.94 -6.85
N SER A 490 -11.35 11.86 -7.33
CA SER A 490 -10.18 11.93 -8.21
C SER A 490 -10.47 12.51 -9.60
N TRP A 491 -11.74 12.67 -9.99
CA TRP A 491 -12.14 13.09 -11.34
C TRP A 491 -11.53 14.43 -11.80
N VAL A 492 -11.26 15.38 -10.91
CA VAL A 492 -10.62 16.66 -11.28
C VAL A 492 -9.20 16.44 -11.81
N VAL A 493 -8.43 15.57 -11.14
CA VAL A 493 -7.09 15.18 -11.61
C VAL A 493 -7.23 14.46 -12.96
N ILE A 494 -8.17 13.52 -13.06
CA ILE A 494 -8.37 12.70 -14.26
C ILE A 494 -8.81 13.53 -15.47
N TYR A 495 -9.76 14.46 -15.33
CA TYR A 495 -10.19 15.34 -16.41
C TYR A 495 -9.07 16.29 -16.83
N SER A 496 -8.26 16.78 -15.88
CA SER A 496 -7.08 17.59 -16.19
C SER A 496 -6.05 16.82 -17.02
N LEU A 497 -5.78 15.56 -16.64
CA LEU A 497 -4.86 14.68 -17.38
C LEU A 497 -5.43 14.26 -18.74
N LEU A 498 -6.73 14.01 -18.84
CA LEU A 498 -7.41 13.70 -20.09
C LEU A 498 -7.34 14.90 -21.05
N PHE A 499 -7.67 16.10 -20.56
CA PHE A 499 -7.59 17.33 -21.34
C PHE A 499 -6.16 17.60 -21.82
N LEU A 500 -5.17 17.43 -20.94
CA LEU A 500 -3.76 17.51 -21.28
C LEU A 500 -3.37 16.51 -22.38
N ALA A 501 -3.77 15.24 -22.23
CA ALA A 501 -3.50 14.21 -23.24
C ALA A 501 -4.14 14.54 -24.58
N VAL A 502 -5.40 15.01 -24.60
CA VAL A 502 -6.09 15.43 -25.83
C VAL A 502 -5.39 16.60 -26.51
N ILE A 503 -5.00 17.65 -25.76
CA ILE A 503 -4.22 18.77 -26.32
C ILE A 503 -2.92 18.27 -26.97
N LEU A 504 -2.21 17.37 -26.27
CA LEU A 504 -0.95 16.82 -26.75
C LEU A 504 -1.13 15.93 -28.00
N PHE A 505 -2.23 15.19 -28.13
CA PHE A 505 -2.55 14.44 -29.36
C PHE A 505 -2.99 15.36 -30.51
N CYS A 506 -3.73 16.42 -30.22
CA CYS A 506 -4.20 17.39 -31.21
C CYS A 506 -3.12 18.40 -31.63
N TYR A 507 -1.96 18.42 -30.96
CA TYR A 507 -0.87 19.32 -31.28
C TYR A 507 -0.42 19.11 -32.74
N PRO A 508 -0.57 20.11 -33.64
CA PRO A 508 -0.41 19.85 -35.06
C PRO A 508 1.02 19.46 -35.41
N ALA A 509 1.19 18.33 -36.10
CA ALA A 509 2.49 17.90 -36.64
C ALA A 509 3.15 18.99 -37.52
N LYS A 510 2.34 19.85 -38.16
CA LYS A 510 2.79 20.98 -38.99
C LYS A 510 3.54 22.07 -38.20
N THR A 511 3.23 22.27 -36.92
CA THR A 511 3.91 23.27 -36.06
C THR A 511 5.32 22.82 -35.71
N LEU A 512 5.52 21.51 -35.53
CA LEU A 512 6.83 20.88 -35.28
C LEU A 512 7.74 20.94 -36.52
N ALA A 513 7.17 20.76 -37.73
CA ALA A 513 7.90 20.95 -38.98
C ALA A 513 8.38 22.40 -39.18
N LYS A 514 7.55 23.40 -38.83
CA LYS A 514 7.92 24.82 -38.89
C LYS A 514 9.01 25.19 -37.88
N TRP A 515 8.96 24.65 -36.66
CA TRP A 515 9.98 24.90 -35.64
C TRP A 515 11.33 24.24 -36.00
N GLY A 516 11.31 23.00 -36.50
CA GLY A 516 12.51 22.31 -37.00
C GLY A 516 13.14 23.00 -38.22
N ALA A 517 12.32 23.52 -39.14
CA ALA A 517 12.81 24.30 -40.28
C ALA A 517 13.42 25.65 -39.87
N LYS A 518 12.88 26.32 -38.85
CA LYS A 518 13.38 27.60 -38.34
C LYS A 518 14.73 27.46 -37.63
N HIS A 519 14.96 26.34 -36.93
CA HIS A 519 16.25 26.06 -36.30
C HIS A 519 17.30 25.47 -37.27
N LYS A 520 16.89 24.71 -38.30
CA LYS A 520 17.80 24.34 -39.39
C LYS A 520 18.27 25.56 -40.20
N ARG A 521 17.40 26.55 -40.46
CA ARG A 521 17.78 27.82 -41.11
C ARG A 521 18.75 28.66 -40.28
N LYS A 522 18.61 28.68 -38.94
CA LYS A 522 19.56 29.40 -38.06
C LYS A 522 20.93 28.72 -37.97
N ALA A 523 21.01 27.40 -38.20
CA ALA A 523 22.28 26.67 -38.27
C ALA A 523 22.97 26.76 -39.65
N SER A 524 22.25 27.17 -40.71
CA SER A 524 22.80 27.35 -42.07
C SER A 524 23.16 28.80 -42.40
N THR A 525 23.02 29.74 -41.46
CA THR A 525 23.37 31.16 -41.63
C THR A 525 24.47 31.58 -40.66
N SER A 526 25.53 30.79 -40.58
CA SER A 526 26.84 31.28 -40.16
C SER A 526 27.64 31.57 -41.44
N PRO A 527 28.27 32.75 -41.60
CA PRO A 527 29.02 33.05 -42.82
C PRO A 527 30.24 32.15 -42.90
N VAL A 528 30.32 31.38 -43.99
CA VAL A 528 31.54 30.70 -44.40
C VAL A 528 32.51 31.77 -44.89
N VAL A 529 33.58 32.02 -44.15
CA VAL A 529 34.74 32.76 -44.64
C VAL A 529 35.52 31.81 -45.55
N GLN A 530 35.55 32.10 -46.85
CA GLN A 530 36.44 31.42 -47.80
C GLN A 530 37.87 31.97 -47.67
N PRO A 531 38.92 31.16 -47.85
CA PRO A 531 40.28 31.66 -47.94
C PRO A 531 40.56 32.16 -49.36
N GLU A 532 40.95 33.44 -49.48
CA GLU A 532 41.39 34.04 -50.73
C GLU A 532 42.92 33.86 -50.87
N ASN A 533 43.34 33.35 -52.03
CA ASN A 533 44.73 33.18 -52.41
C ASN A 533 45.37 34.55 -52.68
N ALA A 534 46.50 34.85 -52.01
CA ALA A 534 47.43 35.88 -52.44
C ALA A 534 48.86 35.34 -52.35
N ALA A 535 49.58 35.44 -53.47
CA ALA A 535 50.95 35.00 -53.67
C ALA A 535 51.99 36.02 -53.12
N VAL A 536 53.27 35.66 -53.26
CA VAL A 536 54.53 36.47 -53.25
C VAL A 536 55.35 36.38 -51.93
N PRO A 537 56.71 36.33 -51.93
CA PRO A 537 57.68 35.43 -52.59
C PRO A 537 58.73 34.86 -51.57
N VAL A 538 59.79 34.20 -52.08
CA VAL A 538 60.84 33.46 -51.32
C VAL A 538 62.10 34.32 -50.97
N ALA A 539 62.80 33.90 -49.89
CA ALA A 539 64.19 34.20 -49.43
C ALA A 539 64.41 35.52 -48.64
N GLN A 540 65.19 35.62 -47.55
CA GLN A 540 66.42 34.92 -47.12
C GLN A 540 66.79 35.28 -45.65
N GLN A 541 67.59 34.42 -44.96
CA GLN A 541 68.47 34.68 -43.78
C GLN A 541 67.80 34.93 -42.40
N ALA A 542 68.33 34.52 -41.23
CA ALA A 542 69.57 33.87 -40.79
C ALA A 542 69.34 33.09 -39.47
N VAL A 543 70.25 32.16 -39.19
CA VAL A 543 70.35 31.31 -37.99
C VAL A 543 70.82 32.13 -36.77
N GLN A 544 70.17 31.97 -35.61
CA GLN A 544 70.80 32.16 -34.29
C GLN A 544 70.23 31.13 -33.27
N GLN A 545 71.15 30.42 -32.61
CA GLN A 545 70.89 29.45 -31.54
C GLN A 545 70.48 30.16 -30.23
N PRO A 546 69.66 29.54 -29.35
CA PRO A 546 69.46 30.04 -27.99
C PRO A 546 70.50 29.48 -27.02
N ALA A 547 71.00 30.36 -26.13
CA ALA A 547 71.87 30.04 -24.99
C ALA A 547 71.05 29.62 -23.73
N PRO A 548 71.66 28.91 -22.74
CA PRO A 548 70.90 28.20 -21.70
C PRO A 548 70.78 28.91 -20.34
N MET A 549 69.60 28.72 -19.73
CA MET A 549 69.18 28.58 -18.30
C MET A 549 69.60 29.62 -17.22
N PRO A 550 68.74 29.83 -16.20
CA PRO A 550 69.04 29.18 -14.92
C PRO A 550 67.83 28.51 -14.23
N ALA A 551 68.18 27.58 -13.35
CA ALA A 551 67.35 26.63 -12.64
C ALA A 551 66.42 27.26 -11.57
N SER A 552 65.23 26.66 -11.42
CA SER A 552 64.35 26.83 -10.27
C SER A 552 64.27 25.53 -9.46
N GLU A 553 64.29 25.69 -8.15
CA GLU A 553 64.40 24.66 -7.11
C GLU A 553 63.25 23.63 -7.10
N PRO A 554 63.50 22.40 -6.62
CA PRO A 554 62.50 21.34 -6.63
C PRO A 554 61.48 21.47 -5.50
N ILE A 555 60.20 21.48 -5.87
CA ILE A 555 59.06 21.28 -4.97
C ILE A 555 59.06 19.81 -4.52
N VAL A 556 59.23 19.58 -3.22
CA VAL A 556 59.16 18.26 -2.58
C VAL A 556 57.71 17.77 -2.57
N VAL A 557 57.44 16.67 -3.27
CA VAL A 557 56.16 15.94 -3.23
C VAL A 557 56.26 14.84 -2.16
N PRO A 558 55.35 14.73 -1.19
CA PRO A 558 55.40 13.69 -0.17
C PRO A 558 55.22 12.29 -0.76
N ASN A 559 55.97 11.33 -0.24
CA ASN A 559 55.97 9.93 -0.64
C ASN A 559 54.63 9.24 -0.28
N ALA A 560 54.05 8.50 -1.24
CA ALA A 560 52.78 7.78 -1.11
C ALA A 560 52.74 6.72 0.02
N ALA A 561 53.90 6.39 0.61
CA ALA A 561 54.01 5.49 1.75
C ALA A 561 53.53 6.14 3.07
N GLU A 562 53.81 7.43 3.31
CA GLU A 562 53.41 8.12 4.55
C GLU A 562 51.89 8.43 4.58
N SER A 563 51.28 8.64 3.41
CA SER A 563 49.83 8.86 3.29
C SER A 563 49.02 7.59 3.59
N LYS A 564 49.61 6.41 3.36
CA LYS A 564 48.96 5.11 3.64
C LYS A 564 49.00 4.75 5.12
N GLN A 565 50.06 5.13 5.82
CA GLN A 565 50.22 4.88 7.25
C GLN A 565 49.29 5.78 8.08
N ARG A 566 49.18 7.07 7.72
CA ARG A 566 48.20 7.98 8.33
C ARG A 566 46.75 7.56 8.12
N LEU A 567 46.42 6.92 6.99
CA LEU A 567 45.06 6.40 6.76
C LEU A 567 44.78 5.16 7.62
N HIS A 568 45.80 4.33 7.88
CA HIS A 568 45.68 3.14 8.70
C HIS A 568 45.52 3.48 10.18
N ASP A 569 46.24 4.50 10.67
CA ASP A 569 46.16 4.97 12.05
C ASP A 569 44.80 5.61 12.37
N VAL A 570 44.20 6.32 11.41
CA VAL A 570 42.84 6.90 11.54
C VAL A 570 41.77 5.80 11.57
N ILE A 571 41.95 4.71 10.81
CA ILE A 571 41.00 3.58 10.78
C ILE A 571 41.10 2.73 12.07
N GLU A 572 42.28 2.61 12.67
CA GLU A 572 42.45 1.93 13.96
C GLU A 572 41.86 2.74 15.12
N ALA A 573 42.03 4.07 15.13
CA ALA A 573 41.42 4.94 16.13
C ALA A 573 39.87 4.91 16.11
N ASP A 574 39.26 4.83 14.92
CA ASP A 574 37.79 4.71 14.79
C ASP A 574 37.26 3.36 15.29
N LYS A 575 38.07 2.28 15.22
CA LYS A 575 37.67 0.96 15.75
C LYS A 575 37.71 0.92 17.27
N GLU A 576 38.66 1.61 17.90
CA GLU A 576 38.73 1.73 19.37
C GLU A 576 37.56 2.57 19.93
N ILE A 577 37.11 3.59 19.20
CA ILE A 577 35.94 4.40 19.57
C ILE A 577 34.63 3.60 19.42
N LEU A 578 34.52 2.76 18.38
CA LEU A 578 33.35 1.88 18.19
C LEU A 578 33.28 0.73 19.21
N ALA A 579 34.42 0.18 19.64
CA ALA A 579 34.48 -0.88 20.65
C ALA A 579 34.06 -0.40 22.05
N ASN A 580 34.35 0.86 22.39
CA ASN A 580 34.00 1.44 23.69
C ASN A 580 32.56 1.98 23.80
N SER A 581 31.76 1.86 22.73
CA SER A 581 30.35 2.32 22.71
C SER A 581 29.32 1.21 22.98
N HIS A 582 29.77 -0.04 23.20
CA HIS A 582 28.91 -1.21 23.39
C HIS A 582 28.95 -1.84 24.81
N THR A 583 29.44 -1.11 25.80
CA THR A 583 29.41 -1.53 27.20
C THR A 583 28.72 -0.49 28.05
N GLU A 584 27.38 -0.52 28.08
CA GLU A 584 26.58 -0.20 29.28
C GLU A 584 25.09 -0.48 28.98
N THR A 585 24.42 -1.12 29.94
CA THR A 585 22.99 -1.48 30.03
C THR A 585 22.54 -2.87 29.51
N SER A 586 22.83 -3.92 30.29
CA SER A 586 21.80 -4.93 30.64
C SER A 586 22.22 -5.75 31.87
N GLU A 587 21.53 -5.56 32.99
CA GLU A 587 21.48 -6.52 34.08
C GLU A 587 20.02 -6.88 34.38
N SER A 588 19.67 -8.16 34.24
CA SER A 588 18.64 -8.88 35.02
C SER A 588 18.70 -10.39 34.72
N PRO A 589 18.36 -11.26 35.69
CA PRO A 589 19.13 -12.48 35.96
C PRO A 589 18.59 -13.77 35.33
N GLU A 590 19.51 -14.71 35.09
CA GLU A 590 19.28 -16.06 34.57
C GLU A 590 18.57 -17.00 35.56
N SER A 591 17.76 -17.91 35.00
CA SER A 591 17.18 -19.09 35.67
C SER A 591 17.92 -20.36 35.20
N PRO A 592 18.16 -21.37 36.05
CA PRO A 592 19.00 -22.52 35.71
C PRO A 592 18.21 -23.67 35.00
N PRO A 593 18.92 -24.66 34.40
CA PRO A 593 18.38 -25.51 33.35
C PRO A 593 17.62 -26.76 33.83
N LEU A 594 16.73 -27.23 32.95
CA LEU A 594 15.92 -28.45 33.07
C LEU A 594 16.73 -29.72 32.78
N ASP A 595 16.71 -30.66 33.72
CA ASP A 595 17.20 -32.03 33.57
C ASP A 595 16.08 -33.02 33.22
N LYS A 596 16.44 -34.04 32.44
CA LYS A 596 15.60 -35.16 31.98
C LYS A 596 15.41 -36.20 33.08
N ALA A 597 14.19 -36.72 33.27
CA ALA A 597 13.95 -38.12 33.69
C ALA A 597 12.48 -38.56 33.49
N THR A 598 12.33 -39.80 32.99
CA THR A 598 11.11 -40.59 32.72
C THR A 598 10.62 -41.30 34.02
N PRO A 599 9.43 -41.92 34.09
CA PRO A 599 8.65 -42.19 35.32
C PRO A 599 8.90 -43.59 35.91
N PRO A 600 8.23 -43.93 37.05
CA PRO A 600 7.40 -45.14 37.01
C PRO A 600 6.11 -45.12 37.88
N GLN A 601 5.43 -46.26 37.80
CA GLN A 601 4.03 -46.62 38.09
C GLN A 601 3.63 -46.85 39.57
N GLN A 602 2.31 -46.84 39.77
CA GLN A 602 1.44 -47.63 40.66
C GLN A 602 2.02 -48.40 41.87
N ALA A 603 1.38 -48.23 43.05
CA ALA A 603 0.75 -49.30 43.84
C ALA A 603 0.09 -48.73 45.10
N GLY A 604 -1.14 -49.16 45.40
CA GLY A 604 -1.94 -48.62 46.50
C GLY A 604 -1.73 -49.27 47.86
N LYS A 605 -2.43 -48.73 48.87
CA LYS A 605 -3.09 -49.46 49.97
C LYS A 605 -3.85 -48.47 50.88
N ASN A 606 -5.16 -48.70 50.99
CA ASN A 606 -5.99 -48.30 52.14
C ASN A 606 -5.64 -49.23 53.33
N PRO A 607 -5.95 -48.93 54.62
CA PRO A 607 -7.34 -48.73 55.04
C PRO A 607 -7.64 -47.86 56.31
N THR A 608 -8.90 -47.44 56.40
CA THR A 608 -9.76 -47.32 57.61
C THR A 608 -9.40 -46.35 58.75
N ARG A 609 -10.31 -45.39 59.01
CA ARG A 609 -11.02 -45.32 60.32
C ARG A 609 -12.34 -44.52 60.26
N LYS A 610 -13.37 -45.14 60.85
CA LYS A 610 -14.76 -44.67 61.07
C LYS A 610 -14.83 -43.59 62.16
N ARG A 611 -15.76 -42.63 62.05
CA ARG A 611 -16.99 -42.45 62.89
C ARG A 611 -17.50 -40.99 62.86
N ASN A 612 -18.81 -40.86 62.56
CA ASN A 612 -19.88 -40.14 63.29
C ASN A 612 -19.50 -38.89 64.12
N ASN A 613 -20.22 -37.76 64.16
CA ASN A 613 -21.68 -37.61 64.24
C ASN A 613 -22.08 -36.10 64.30
N LYS A 614 -23.35 -35.83 63.97
CA LYS A 614 -24.25 -34.72 64.44
C LYS A 614 -23.93 -33.27 64.00
N ARG A 615 -24.74 -32.57 63.19
CA ARG A 615 -26.15 -32.09 63.33
C ARG A 615 -26.40 -31.15 64.52
N LYS A 616 -26.60 -29.85 64.22
CA LYS A 616 -27.58 -28.88 64.80
C LYS A 616 -27.50 -27.60 63.94
N LYS A 617 -28.45 -27.25 63.05
CA LYS A 617 -29.81 -26.69 63.20
C LYS A 617 -29.92 -25.36 63.99
N GLY A 618 -30.39 -24.34 63.27
CA GLY A 618 -31.21 -23.21 63.75
C GLY A 618 -30.45 -21.87 63.85
N GLY A 619 -30.86 -20.75 63.25
CA GLY A 619 -32.02 -20.42 62.44
C GLY A 619 -32.44 -18.96 62.69
N LYS A 620 -32.98 -18.30 61.63
CA LYS A 620 -33.87 -17.10 61.64
C LYS A 620 -33.24 -15.78 62.19
N LYS A 621 -33.61 -14.57 61.78
CA LYS A 621 -34.55 -13.97 60.81
C LYS A 621 -34.23 -12.46 60.79
N ARG A 622 -34.46 -11.82 59.64
CA ARG A 622 -34.99 -10.45 59.43
C ARG A 622 -34.39 -9.27 60.21
N ARG A 623 -33.84 -8.31 59.48
CA ARG A 623 -34.59 -7.10 59.06
C ARG A 623 -34.17 -6.69 57.66
#